data_AF-A0AA39QCY7-F1
#
_entry.id   AF-A0AA39QCY7-F1
#
_cell.length_a   1.000
_cell.length_b   1.000
_cell.length_c   1.000
_cell.angle_alpha   90.00
_cell.angle_beta   90.00
_cell.angle_gamma   90.00
#
_symmetry.space_group_name_H-M   'P 1'
#
loop_
_entity.id
_entity.type
_entity.pdbx_description
1 polymer ?
#
loop_
_entity_poly.entity_id
_entity_poly.type
_entity_poly.pdbx_seq_one_letter_code
_entity_poly.pdbx_strand_id
1 'polypeptide(L)'
;MYHKPNLPELTLSALGETGHAELTIPVLKQRSYTGNAPVISSALADMPCADLGMDGVLEKLNVTLRHIQFLNHTFHEMTDFGMVYAHLRPYWYKYDIAKIEDALRTAEECDRKMWREVLVNDRITTWCVRPRRMWDLFANRVVPDWIVCEARQVGIMLIGNIACMGGQDRVHVYAMTPINGYEWPVPVPKDANLDHIHIEMLNNRVEHAWLDVLCLQQEGGISEHLRLEEWKLDVPTIGEVYASPASVPLHLTPDYFESDQCWFRRVWTLQEITEDAIIGGETGDDIMETWRVILELASEMQNWVFSTLLDKVSGLSYLLNGLSIPIYDAKKSDADAWEELMDVMLNVCRGKLFFYFPEPGNGKKYW
;
A
#
# COMPACT_ATOMS: atom_id res chain seq x y z
N MET A 1 -13.37 24.55 -14.98
CA MET A 1 -12.54 23.35 -15.17
C MET A 1 -11.09 23.81 -15.23
N TYR A 2 -10.27 23.44 -14.25
CA TYR A 2 -8.83 23.68 -14.35
C TYR A 2 -8.25 22.68 -15.35
N HIS A 3 -7.62 23.16 -16.42
CA HIS A 3 -6.96 22.30 -17.40
C HIS A 3 -5.57 21.93 -16.89
N LYS A 4 -5.28 20.62 -16.80
CA LYS A 4 -3.94 20.13 -16.48
C LYS A 4 -2.98 20.58 -17.60
N PRO A 5 -1.84 21.23 -17.29
CA PRO A 5 -0.92 21.69 -18.32
C PRO A 5 -0.31 20.53 -19.10
N ASN A 6 0.04 20.79 -20.37
CA ASN A 6 0.82 19.85 -21.16
C ASN A 6 2.26 19.84 -20.64
N LEU A 7 2.64 18.72 -20.04
CA LEU A 7 3.98 18.48 -19.52
C LEU A 7 4.87 17.87 -20.63
N PRO A 8 6.20 18.07 -20.54
CA PRO A 8 7.12 17.40 -21.43
C PRO A 8 7.02 15.88 -21.27
N GLU A 9 7.27 15.15 -22.35
CA GLU A 9 7.45 13.71 -22.29
C GLU A 9 8.76 13.39 -21.55
N LEU A 10 8.70 12.42 -20.64
CA LEU A 10 9.83 11.92 -19.85
C LEU A 10 9.95 10.41 -20.07
N THR A 11 11.18 9.93 -20.07
CA THR A 11 11.49 8.49 -20.04
C THR A 11 12.23 8.15 -18.75
N LEU A 12 11.70 7.19 -17.98
CA LEU A 12 12.43 6.50 -16.92
C LEU A 12 12.89 5.15 -17.46
N SER A 13 14.14 4.79 -17.26
CA SER A 13 14.69 3.50 -17.70
C SER A 13 15.25 2.75 -16.51
N ALA A 14 15.14 1.43 -16.51
CA ALA A 14 15.74 0.61 -15.47
C ALA A 14 17.26 0.80 -15.41
N LEU A 15 17.91 1.14 -16.52
CA LEU A 15 19.33 1.50 -16.55
C LEU A 15 19.61 2.80 -15.77
N GLY A 16 18.77 3.82 -15.96
CA GLY A 16 18.90 5.09 -15.24
C GLY A 16 18.57 4.98 -13.76
N GLU A 17 17.56 4.19 -13.41
CA GLU A 17 17.10 4.02 -12.02
C GLU A 17 17.97 3.03 -11.22
N THR A 18 18.37 1.91 -11.83
CA THR A 18 19.02 0.79 -11.11
C THR A 18 20.42 0.43 -11.60
N GLY A 19 20.90 1.05 -12.68
CA GLY A 19 22.18 0.69 -13.32
C GLY A 19 22.17 -0.63 -14.08
N HIS A 20 21.05 -1.36 -14.11
CA HIS A 20 20.93 -2.64 -14.83
C HIS A 20 20.51 -2.43 -16.28
N ALA A 21 21.11 -3.20 -17.19
CA ALA A 21 20.77 -3.13 -18.61
C ALA A 21 19.33 -3.63 -18.84
N GLU A 22 18.54 -2.90 -19.61
CA GLU A 22 17.13 -3.25 -19.87
C GLU A 22 16.96 -4.66 -20.46
N LEU A 23 17.90 -5.10 -21.29
CA LEU A 23 17.88 -6.43 -21.92
C LEU A 23 18.03 -7.58 -20.93
N THR A 24 18.55 -7.34 -19.72
CA THR A 24 18.66 -8.37 -18.68
C THR A 24 17.37 -8.50 -17.85
N ILE A 25 16.41 -7.60 -18.04
CA ILE A 25 15.14 -7.62 -17.31
C ILE A 25 14.11 -8.41 -18.13
N PRO A 26 13.61 -9.54 -17.59
CA PRO A 26 12.68 -10.40 -18.32
C PRO A 26 11.30 -9.75 -18.50
N VAL A 27 10.83 -8.98 -17.51
CA VAL A 27 9.52 -8.31 -17.54
C VAL A 27 9.61 -7.04 -18.39
N LEU A 28 8.94 -7.02 -19.54
CA LEU A 28 9.00 -5.90 -20.49
C LEU A 28 8.53 -4.57 -19.87
N LYS A 29 7.45 -4.62 -19.07
CA LYS A 29 6.90 -3.44 -18.39
C LYS A 29 7.82 -2.85 -17.33
N GLN A 30 8.86 -3.56 -16.89
CA GLN A 30 9.85 -3.08 -15.91
C GLN A 30 11.06 -2.39 -16.56
N ARG A 31 11.22 -2.47 -17.90
CA ARG A 31 12.42 -1.96 -18.60
C ARG A 31 12.47 -0.44 -18.66
N SER A 32 11.36 0.17 -19.04
CA SER A 32 11.27 1.62 -19.21
C SER A 32 9.83 2.09 -19.17
N TYR A 33 9.61 3.29 -18.65
CA TYR A 33 8.37 4.05 -18.74
C TYR A 33 8.60 5.28 -19.62
N THR A 34 7.68 5.59 -20.53
CA THR A 34 7.70 6.84 -21.29
C THR A 34 6.30 7.45 -21.32
N GLY A 35 6.19 8.72 -20.93
CA GLY A 35 4.91 9.41 -20.91
C GLY A 35 5.02 10.88 -20.50
N ASN A 36 3.89 11.58 -20.51
CA ASN A 36 3.76 12.98 -20.14
C ASN A 36 3.15 13.20 -18.75
N ALA A 37 3.09 12.14 -17.93
CA ALA A 37 2.66 12.27 -16.55
C ALA A 37 3.75 13.02 -15.75
N PRO A 38 3.37 13.77 -14.68
CA PRO A 38 4.30 14.49 -13.81
C PRO A 38 5.09 13.53 -12.91
N VAL A 39 5.88 12.64 -13.50
CA VAL A 39 6.71 11.64 -12.80
C VAL A 39 8.13 12.17 -12.62
N ILE A 40 8.80 11.82 -11.52
CA ILE A 40 10.22 12.08 -11.31
C ILE A 40 11.01 10.78 -11.15
N SER A 41 12.31 10.81 -11.48
CA SER A 41 13.21 9.68 -11.22
C SER A 41 13.51 9.53 -9.73
N SER A 42 13.91 8.32 -9.31
CA SER A 42 14.44 8.05 -7.96
C SER A 42 15.57 9.02 -7.61
N ALA A 43 16.53 9.20 -8.52
CA ALA A 43 17.67 10.10 -8.31
C ALA A 43 17.25 11.57 -8.06
N LEU A 44 16.16 12.03 -8.66
CA LEU A 44 15.63 13.37 -8.41
C LEU A 44 14.84 13.41 -7.10
N ALA A 45 14.03 12.40 -6.81
CA ALA A 45 13.28 12.29 -5.56
C ALA A 45 14.22 12.27 -4.34
N ASP A 46 15.34 11.54 -4.45
CA ASP A 46 16.32 11.33 -3.39
C ASP A 46 17.25 12.52 -3.13
N MET A 47 17.15 13.60 -3.93
CA MET A 47 17.98 14.79 -3.71
C MET A 47 17.58 15.48 -2.39
N PRO A 48 18.51 15.60 -1.42
CA PRO A 48 18.21 16.29 -0.17
C PRO A 48 17.88 17.76 -0.42
N CYS A 49 16.82 18.27 0.20
CA CYS A 49 16.46 19.69 0.07
C CYS A 49 17.59 20.61 0.55
N ALA A 50 18.34 20.17 1.56
CA ALA A 50 19.49 20.89 2.10
C ALA A 50 20.62 21.11 1.06
N ASP A 51 20.79 20.18 0.13
CA ASP A 51 21.82 20.27 -0.92
C ASP A 51 21.37 21.16 -2.08
N LEU A 52 20.07 21.20 -2.34
CA LEU A 52 19.47 22.02 -3.39
C LEU A 52 19.30 23.49 -2.97
N GLY A 53 19.00 23.71 -1.70
CA GLY A 53 18.48 24.98 -1.21
C GLY A 53 17.13 25.35 -1.83
N MET A 54 16.53 26.44 -1.33
CA MET A 54 15.21 26.91 -1.81
C MET A 54 15.16 27.15 -3.32
N ASP A 55 16.18 27.83 -3.87
CA ASP A 55 16.22 28.18 -5.29
C ASP A 55 16.37 26.93 -6.17
N GLY A 56 17.18 25.95 -5.75
CA GLY A 56 17.37 24.70 -6.48
C GLY A 56 16.13 23.80 -6.46
N VAL A 57 15.41 23.74 -5.33
CA VAL A 57 14.10 23.06 -5.26
C VAL A 57 13.10 23.73 -6.20
N LEU A 58 13.00 25.06 -6.16
CA LEU A 58 12.09 25.83 -7.01
C LEU A 58 12.41 25.65 -8.51
N GLU A 59 13.69 25.66 -8.87
CA GLU A 59 14.15 25.41 -10.23
C GLU A 59 13.68 24.04 -10.74
N LYS A 60 13.94 22.98 -9.96
CA LYS A 60 13.55 21.61 -10.31
C LYS A 60 12.04 21.45 -10.40
N LEU A 61 11.28 22.04 -9.48
CA LEU A 61 9.82 22.07 -9.54
C LEU A 61 9.32 22.74 -10.82
N ASN A 62 9.95 23.85 -11.25
CA ASN A 62 9.58 24.53 -12.48
C ASN A 62 9.94 23.74 -13.74
N VAL A 63 11.01 22.94 -13.71
CA VAL A 63 11.33 22.02 -14.80
C VAL A 63 10.25 20.94 -14.93
N THR A 64 9.81 20.35 -13.81
CA THR A 64 8.90 19.20 -13.83
C THR A 64 7.43 19.59 -13.97
N LEU A 65 6.94 20.53 -13.18
CA LEU A 65 5.52 20.92 -13.14
C LEU A 65 5.25 22.16 -14.00
N ARG A 66 6.22 23.06 -14.18
CA ARG A 66 6.06 24.40 -14.76
C ARG A 66 5.18 25.31 -13.89
N HIS A 67 5.46 26.61 -13.95
CA HIS A 67 4.63 27.68 -13.37
C HIS A 67 4.54 27.75 -11.83
N ILE A 68 5.51 27.20 -11.09
CA ILE A 68 5.62 27.39 -9.64
C ILE A 68 6.43 28.66 -9.40
N GLN A 69 5.78 29.75 -9.00
CA GLN A 69 6.42 31.07 -8.90
C GLN A 69 7.16 31.29 -7.57
N PHE A 70 6.78 30.58 -6.51
CA PHE A 70 7.29 30.78 -5.17
C PHE A 70 7.12 29.52 -4.33
N LEU A 71 7.99 29.31 -3.35
CA LEU A 71 7.84 28.29 -2.32
C LEU A 71 7.93 28.97 -0.94
N ASN A 72 7.02 28.61 -0.05
CA ASN A 72 7.11 29.05 1.34
C ASN A 72 8.12 28.17 2.11
N HIS A 73 8.59 28.65 3.27
CA HIS A 73 9.60 27.96 4.09
C HIS A 73 9.16 26.56 4.54
N THR A 74 7.85 26.32 4.66
CA THR A 74 7.25 25.08 5.18
C THR A 74 7.67 23.84 4.38
N PHE A 75 7.91 23.99 3.07
CA PHE A 75 8.33 22.89 2.21
C PHE A 75 9.85 22.63 2.26
N HIS A 76 10.65 23.58 2.76
CA HIS A 76 12.10 23.40 2.88
C HIS A 76 12.51 22.49 4.05
N GLU A 77 11.65 22.37 5.05
CA GLU A 77 11.90 21.51 6.22
C GLU A 77 11.73 20.03 5.89
N MET A 78 11.21 19.71 4.69
CA MET A 78 11.13 18.34 4.20
C MET A 78 12.51 17.81 3.82
N THR A 79 12.72 16.52 4.06
CA THR A 79 14.02 15.85 3.94
C THR A 79 14.57 15.88 2.52
N ASP A 80 13.73 15.60 1.52
CA ASP A 80 14.13 15.46 0.13
C ASP A 80 13.11 16.04 -0.85
N PHE A 81 13.55 16.17 -2.11
CA PHE A 81 12.75 16.73 -3.18
C PHE A 81 11.50 15.91 -3.47
N GLY A 82 11.56 14.59 -3.35
CA GLY A 82 10.42 13.68 -3.54
C GLY A 82 9.27 14.01 -2.59
N MET A 83 9.58 14.27 -1.31
CA MET A 83 8.58 14.68 -0.32
C MET A 83 7.95 16.03 -0.67
N VAL A 84 8.76 17.03 -1.02
CA VAL A 84 8.24 18.34 -1.46
C VAL A 84 7.32 18.18 -2.67
N TYR A 85 7.77 17.39 -3.64
CA TYR A 85 7.05 17.13 -4.86
C TYR A 85 5.70 16.46 -4.60
N ALA A 86 5.64 15.44 -3.75
CA ALA A 86 4.42 14.73 -3.39
C ALA A 86 3.36 15.65 -2.75
N HIS A 87 3.76 16.63 -1.95
CA HIS A 87 2.83 17.56 -1.31
C HIS A 87 2.26 18.62 -2.28
N LEU A 88 3.01 18.97 -3.33
CA LEU A 88 2.61 20.04 -4.27
C LEU A 88 1.90 19.49 -5.51
N ARG A 89 2.34 18.34 -6.03
CA ARG A 89 1.90 17.73 -7.29
C ARG A 89 0.39 17.42 -7.38
N PRO A 90 -0.34 17.10 -6.31
CA PRO A 90 -1.80 16.93 -6.40
C PRO A 90 -2.55 18.24 -6.71
N TYR A 91 -1.96 19.38 -6.35
CA TYR A 91 -2.67 20.66 -6.27
C TYR A 91 -2.12 21.77 -7.18
N TRP A 92 -0.89 21.63 -7.68
CA TRP A 92 -0.14 22.70 -8.37
C TRP A 92 -0.86 23.38 -9.54
N TYR A 93 -1.73 22.66 -10.26
CA TYR A 93 -2.47 23.21 -11.40
C TYR A 93 -3.86 23.78 -11.04
N LYS A 94 -4.30 23.57 -9.80
CA LYS A 94 -5.61 24.01 -9.28
C LYS A 94 -5.49 25.26 -8.41
N TYR A 95 -4.42 25.35 -7.62
CA TYR A 95 -4.30 26.30 -6.53
C TYR A 95 -2.96 27.03 -6.56
N ASP A 96 -2.97 28.27 -6.04
CA ASP A 96 -1.73 28.95 -5.65
C ASP A 96 -1.16 28.31 -4.37
N ILE A 97 0.12 28.55 -4.10
CA ILE A 97 0.86 27.90 -2.99
C ILE A 97 0.20 28.13 -1.64
N ALA A 98 -0.33 29.34 -1.38
CA ALA A 98 -0.99 29.65 -0.11
C ALA A 98 -2.25 28.80 0.10
N LYS A 99 -3.05 28.59 -0.96
CA LYS A 99 -4.19 27.69 -0.93
C LYS A 99 -3.79 26.22 -0.82
N ILE A 100 -2.67 25.81 -1.40
CA ILE A 100 -2.14 24.45 -1.22
C ILE A 100 -1.80 24.23 0.25
N GLU A 101 -1.09 25.15 0.90
CA GLU A 101 -0.76 25.05 2.32
C GLU A 101 -2.00 24.99 3.22
N ASP A 102 -3.03 25.81 2.93
CA ASP A 102 -4.29 25.79 3.67
C ASP A 102 -5.07 24.46 3.49
N ALA A 103 -5.10 23.95 2.25
CA ALA A 103 -5.72 22.66 1.93
C ALA A 103 -5.00 21.50 2.63
N LEU A 104 -3.66 21.46 2.58
CA LEU A 104 -2.85 20.44 3.27
C LEU A 104 -3.09 20.48 4.77
N ARG A 105 -3.06 21.67 5.39
CA ARG A 105 -3.31 21.83 6.83
C ARG A 105 -4.72 21.37 7.23
N THR A 106 -5.71 21.68 6.41
CA THR A 106 -7.09 21.25 6.64
C THR A 106 -7.21 19.73 6.53
N ALA A 107 -6.61 19.13 5.50
CA ALA A 107 -6.61 17.68 5.29
C ALA A 107 -5.91 16.93 6.43
N GLU A 108 -4.75 17.41 6.88
CA GLU A 108 -4.02 16.87 8.03
C GLU A 108 -4.85 16.94 9.31
N GLU A 109 -5.52 18.07 9.58
CA GLU A 109 -6.36 18.19 10.78
C GLU A 109 -7.58 17.26 10.73
N CYS A 110 -8.22 17.13 9.56
CA CYS A 110 -9.30 16.19 9.35
C CYS A 110 -8.86 14.74 9.60
N ASP A 111 -7.69 14.36 9.10
CA ASP A 111 -7.12 13.03 9.31
C ASP A 111 -6.79 12.78 10.77
N ARG A 112 -6.10 13.73 11.42
CA ARG A 112 -5.78 13.68 12.85
C ARG A 112 -7.05 13.60 13.71
N LYS A 113 -8.13 14.26 13.32
CA LYS A 113 -9.42 14.17 14.01
C LYS A 113 -10.04 12.78 13.82
N MET A 114 -10.04 12.25 12.59
CA MET A 114 -10.52 10.90 12.31
C MET A 114 -9.81 9.86 13.18
N TRP A 115 -8.47 9.87 13.20
CA TRP A 115 -7.69 8.92 14.01
C TRP A 115 -7.88 9.08 15.53
N ARG A 116 -8.25 10.26 16.02
CA ARG A 116 -8.60 10.48 17.45
C ARG A 116 -9.97 9.91 17.81
N GLU A 117 -10.91 9.93 16.87
CA GLU A 117 -12.31 9.55 17.10
C GLU A 117 -12.62 8.11 16.68
N VAL A 118 -11.74 7.48 15.88
CA VAL A 118 -11.95 6.15 15.30
C VAL A 118 -12.10 5.05 16.37
N LEU A 119 -11.37 5.17 17.48
CA LEU A 119 -11.28 4.18 18.53
C LEU A 119 -12.11 4.60 19.75
N VAL A 120 -13.19 3.85 20.03
CA VAL A 120 -14.06 4.08 21.20
C VAL A 120 -14.24 2.76 21.94
N ASN A 121 -13.88 2.73 23.23
CA ASN A 121 -13.96 1.53 24.08
C ASN A 121 -13.30 0.30 23.43
N ASP A 122 -12.07 0.47 22.92
CA ASP A 122 -11.29 -0.58 22.24
C ASP A 122 -11.95 -1.18 20.99
N ARG A 123 -12.85 -0.42 20.36
CA ARG A 123 -13.51 -0.79 19.11
C ARG A 123 -13.39 0.30 18.08
N ILE A 124 -13.13 -0.10 16.85
CA ILE A 124 -13.08 0.77 15.68
C ILE A 124 -14.52 0.97 15.22
N THR A 125 -14.98 2.22 15.29
CA THR A 125 -16.40 2.57 15.13
C THR A 125 -16.84 2.82 13.69
N THR A 126 -15.89 2.85 12.76
CA THR A 126 -16.13 3.08 11.33
C THR A 126 -15.34 2.07 10.50
N TRP A 127 -15.90 1.72 9.34
CA TRP A 127 -15.28 0.80 8.38
C TRP A 127 -14.36 1.54 7.40
N CYS A 128 -14.60 2.83 7.20
CA CYS A 128 -13.85 3.67 6.26
C CYS A 128 -12.61 4.28 6.95
N VAL A 129 -11.75 3.42 7.50
CA VAL A 129 -10.46 3.84 8.05
C VAL A 129 -9.44 3.80 6.92
N ARG A 130 -9.09 4.98 6.43
CA ARG A 130 -8.12 5.11 5.34
C ARG A 130 -6.74 4.60 5.79
N PRO A 131 -5.93 4.02 4.88
CA PRO A 131 -4.57 3.64 5.23
C PRO A 131 -3.80 4.86 5.75
N ARG A 132 -2.83 4.68 6.65
CA ARG A 132 -2.01 5.79 7.13
C ARG A 132 -1.11 6.37 6.05
N ARG A 133 -0.62 5.48 5.18
CA ARG A 133 0.46 5.76 4.24
C ARG A 133 0.13 5.19 2.87
N MET A 134 0.57 5.88 1.84
CA MET A 134 0.43 5.51 0.43
C MET A 134 1.73 5.81 -0.30
N TRP A 135 2.13 4.93 -1.21
CA TRP A 135 3.22 5.20 -2.13
C TRP A 135 2.73 6.07 -3.29
N ASP A 136 3.11 7.34 -3.31
CA ASP A 136 3.00 8.20 -4.49
C ASP A 136 4.08 7.76 -5.49
N LEU A 137 3.66 7.08 -6.56
CA LEU A 137 4.56 6.60 -7.59
C LEU A 137 5.17 7.78 -8.35
N PHE A 138 4.40 8.83 -8.61
CA PHE A 138 4.91 9.98 -9.36
C PHE A 138 5.99 10.75 -8.62
N ALA A 139 5.98 10.72 -7.29
CA ALA A 139 7.01 11.30 -6.43
C ALA A 139 8.05 10.29 -5.93
N ASN A 140 7.82 8.99 -6.16
CA ASN A 140 8.56 7.86 -5.59
C ASN A 140 8.74 7.96 -4.06
N ARG A 141 7.67 8.30 -3.33
CA ARG A 141 7.67 8.46 -1.86
C ARG A 141 6.42 7.91 -1.21
N VAL A 142 6.61 7.29 -0.05
CA VAL A 142 5.52 6.96 0.87
C VAL A 142 5.15 8.22 1.61
N VAL A 143 3.88 8.61 1.49
CA VAL A 143 3.33 9.83 2.09
C VAL A 143 2.07 9.50 2.90
N PRO A 144 1.75 10.32 3.91
CA PRO A 144 0.46 10.27 4.56
C PRO A 144 -0.72 10.33 3.58
N ASP A 145 -1.74 9.53 3.83
CA ASP A 145 -2.89 9.37 2.95
C ASP A 145 -3.66 10.67 2.68
N TRP A 146 -3.68 11.57 3.67
CA TRP A 146 -4.36 12.86 3.57
C TRP A 146 -3.75 13.79 2.52
N ILE A 147 -2.51 13.56 2.10
CA ILE A 147 -1.86 14.31 1.00
C ILE A 147 -2.43 13.89 -0.37
N VAL A 148 -2.79 12.61 -0.52
CA VAL A 148 -3.25 12.04 -1.79
C VAL A 148 -4.79 11.99 -1.89
N CYS A 149 -5.49 12.39 -0.82
CA CYS A 149 -6.95 12.34 -0.72
C CYS A 149 -7.71 13.09 -1.81
N GLU A 150 -7.24 14.26 -2.24
CA GLU A 150 -7.92 15.00 -3.33
C GLU A 150 -7.59 14.40 -4.71
N ALA A 151 -6.42 13.78 -4.89
CA ALA A 151 -5.99 13.16 -6.14
C ALA A 151 -6.69 11.82 -6.42
N ARG A 152 -7.13 11.10 -5.39
CA ARG A 152 -7.85 9.83 -5.50
C ARG A 152 -9.17 9.86 -6.27
N GLN A 153 -9.72 11.04 -6.55
CA GLN A 153 -10.90 11.14 -7.42
C GLN A 153 -10.63 10.68 -8.87
N VAL A 154 -9.36 10.40 -9.26
CA VAL A 154 -8.96 10.21 -10.66
C VAL A 154 -8.03 9.00 -10.92
N GLY A 155 -7.56 8.26 -9.91
CA GLY A 155 -6.47 7.28 -10.08
C GLY A 155 -6.78 5.85 -9.61
N ILE A 156 -6.37 4.87 -10.42
CA ILE A 156 -6.33 3.43 -10.08
C ILE A 156 -5.31 3.24 -8.95
N MET A 157 -5.66 2.42 -7.95
CA MET A 157 -4.82 2.07 -6.82
C MET A 157 -4.29 0.65 -7.02
N LEU A 158 -2.96 0.49 -7.13
CA LEU A 158 -2.39 -0.86 -7.08
C LEU A 158 -2.25 -1.26 -5.63
N ILE A 159 -2.51 -2.53 -5.37
CA ILE A 159 -2.23 -3.13 -4.07
C ILE A 159 -1.36 -4.33 -4.37
N GLY A 160 -0.06 -4.08 -4.36
CA GLY A 160 0.92 -5.14 -4.52
C GLY A 160 1.46 -5.52 -3.17
N ASN A 161 1.78 -6.80 -2.98
CA ASN A 161 2.49 -7.23 -1.79
C ASN A 161 3.71 -8.04 -2.22
N ILE A 162 4.91 -7.58 -1.85
CA ILE A 162 6.14 -8.34 -2.04
C ILE A 162 6.12 -9.48 -1.01
N ALA A 163 6.31 -10.71 -1.47
CA ALA A 163 6.11 -11.91 -0.66
C ALA A 163 6.95 -11.93 0.61
N CYS A 164 6.31 -11.73 1.76
CA CYS A 164 6.92 -11.98 3.05
C CYS A 164 6.00 -12.94 3.80
N MET A 165 6.42 -14.19 3.99
CA MET A 165 6.32 -14.99 5.22
C MET A 165 7.07 -16.30 5.04
N GLY A 166 7.99 -16.60 5.97
CA GLY A 166 8.81 -17.81 5.99
C GLY A 166 10.15 -17.55 6.67
N GLY A 167 10.20 -17.70 8.00
CA GLY A 167 11.31 -17.33 8.89
C GLY A 167 12.61 -18.11 8.75
N GLN A 168 12.96 -18.60 7.55
CA GLN A 168 14.22 -19.32 7.34
C GLN A 168 14.83 -19.19 5.94
N ASP A 169 14.21 -18.46 5.02
CA ASP A 169 14.66 -18.48 3.63
C ASP A 169 15.63 -17.36 3.25
N ARG A 170 16.78 -17.80 2.75
CA ARG A 170 17.89 -17.02 2.19
C ARG A 170 17.51 -16.24 0.91
N VAL A 171 16.25 -15.87 0.72
CA VAL A 171 15.67 -15.37 -0.53
C VAL A 171 15.41 -13.87 -0.50
N HIS A 172 15.28 -13.26 0.68
CA HIS A 172 15.03 -11.82 0.84
C HIS A 172 16.24 -11.07 1.40
N VAL A 173 16.37 -9.82 0.98
CA VAL A 173 17.30 -8.84 1.53
C VAL A 173 16.47 -7.73 2.16
N TYR A 174 16.75 -7.43 3.43
CA TYR A 174 16.17 -6.29 4.12
C TYR A 174 16.93 -5.03 3.72
N ALA A 175 16.29 -4.17 2.93
CA ALA A 175 16.88 -2.96 2.41
C ALA A 175 16.29 -1.72 3.11
N MET A 176 17.17 -0.83 3.56
CA MET A 176 16.77 0.52 3.94
C MET A 176 16.60 1.34 2.66
N THR A 177 15.46 2.01 2.49
CA THR A 177 15.14 2.76 1.27
C THR A 177 14.69 4.19 1.59
N PRO A 178 15.05 5.18 0.77
CA PRO A 178 14.51 6.53 0.89
C PRO A 178 13.00 6.59 0.60
N ILE A 179 12.44 5.59 -0.09
CA ILE A 179 11.04 5.56 -0.49
C ILE A 179 10.11 5.64 0.73
N ASN A 180 10.41 4.91 1.81
CA ASN A 180 9.69 4.98 3.09
C ASN A 180 10.38 5.88 4.12
N GLY A 181 11.23 6.82 3.68
CA GLY A 181 11.93 7.75 4.57
C GLY A 181 12.95 7.08 5.50
N TYR A 182 13.41 5.86 5.18
CA TYR A 182 14.27 5.06 6.04
C TYR A 182 13.67 4.75 7.43
N GLU A 183 12.34 4.71 7.55
CA GLU A 183 11.68 4.45 8.84
C GLU A 183 11.85 3.00 9.32
N TRP A 184 11.81 2.03 8.40
CA TRP A 184 12.02 0.60 8.65
C TRP A 184 12.66 -0.11 7.44
N PRO A 185 13.32 -1.26 7.66
CA PRO A 185 13.84 -2.07 6.56
C PRO A 185 12.71 -2.75 5.78
N VAL A 186 12.81 -2.72 4.46
CA VAL A 186 11.85 -3.31 3.53
C VAL A 186 12.38 -4.67 3.06
N PRO A 187 11.66 -5.78 3.28
CA PRO A 187 12.04 -7.06 2.72
C PRO A 187 11.80 -7.06 1.20
N VAL A 188 12.86 -7.20 0.43
CA VAL A 188 12.81 -7.28 -1.04
C VAL A 188 13.46 -8.61 -1.49
N PRO A 189 12.85 -9.38 -2.40
CA PRO A 189 13.46 -10.56 -2.97
C PRO A 189 14.82 -10.19 -3.58
N LYS A 190 15.80 -11.09 -3.47
CA LYS A 190 17.16 -10.85 -3.98
C LYS A 190 17.22 -10.39 -5.43
N ASP A 191 16.29 -10.86 -6.24
CA ASP A 191 16.23 -10.59 -7.68
C ASP A 191 15.16 -9.54 -8.04
N ALA A 192 14.56 -8.87 -7.04
CA ALA A 192 13.56 -7.83 -7.21
C ALA A 192 14.10 -6.46 -6.80
N ASN A 193 13.60 -5.40 -7.43
CA ASN A 193 13.93 -4.03 -7.10
C ASN A 193 12.66 -3.17 -7.08
N LEU A 194 12.51 -2.32 -6.05
CA LEU A 194 11.38 -1.40 -5.92
C LEU A 194 11.28 -0.43 -7.11
N ASP A 195 12.40 -0.04 -7.74
CA ASP A 195 12.39 0.80 -8.92
C ASP A 195 11.86 0.07 -10.17
N HIS A 196 12.09 -1.24 -10.29
CA HIS A 196 11.49 -2.05 -11.36
C HIS A 196 9.98 -2.13 -11.18
N ILE A 197 9.54 -2.38 -9.94
CA ILE A 197 8.13 -2.37 -9.57
C ILE A 197 7.53 -1.00 -9.91
N HIS A 198 8.18 0.08 -9.48
CA HIS A 198 7.77 1.45 -9.78
C HIS A 198 7.56 1.68 -11.29
N ILE A 199 8.54 1.34 -12.14
CA ILE A 199 8.43 1.47 -13.61
C ILE A 199 7.24 0.67 -14.17
N GLU A 200 7.06 -0.57 -13.71
CA GLU A 200 5.94 -1.40 -14.12
C GLU A 200 4.59 -0.79 -13.70
N MET A 201 4.49 -0.28 -12.49
CA MET A 201 3.28 0.36 -11.98
C MET A 201 2.92 1.62 -12.79
N LEU A 202 3.92 2.44 -13.15
CA LEU A 202 3.73 3.60 -14.02
C LEU A 202 3.23 3.21 -15.42
N ASN A 203 3.76 2.12 -15.98
CA ASN A 203 3.31 1.58 -17.28
C ASN A 203 1.85 1.08 -17.23
N ASN A 204 1.36 0.68 -16.06
CA ASN A 204 -0.06 0.37 -15.81
C ASN A 204 -0.90 1.62 -15.46
N ARG A 205 -0.36 2.83 -15.65
CA ARG A 205 -1.03 4.14 -15.46
C ARG A 205 -1.47 4.41 -14.03
N VAL A 206 -0.72 3.90 -13.08
CA VAL A 206 -1.05 4.04 -11.66
C VAL A 206 -0.29 5.22 -11.08
N GLU A 207 -1.01 6.02 -10.31
CA GLU A 207 -0.46 7.21 -9.64
C GLU A 207 -0.10 6.92 -8.18
N HIS A 208 -0.89 6.09 -7.51
CA HIS A 208 -0.68 5.73 -6.11
C HIS A 208 -0.80 4.22 -5.92
N ALA A 209 0.05 3.65 -5.08
CA ALA A 209 0.01 2.25 -4.71
C ALA A 209 0.04 2.09 -3.18
N TRP A 210 -0.57 1.04 -2.69
CA TRP A 210 -0.34 0.56 -1.33
C TRP A 210 0.46 -0.73 -1.41
N LEU A 211 1.63 -0.75 -0.78
CA LEU A 211 2.49 -1.92 -0.72
C LEU A 211 2.75 -2.21 0.76
N ASP A 212 2.33 -3.37 1.25
CA ASP A 212 2.43 -3.75 2.66
C ASP A 212 3.81 -3.44 3.28
N VAL A 213 4.88 -3.84 2.59
CA VAL A 213 6.25 -3.67 3.05
C VAL A 213 6.70 -2.19 3.09
N LEU A 214 6.04 -1.30 2.35
CA LEU A 214 6.32 0.14 2.31
C LEU A 214 5.35 0.99 3.12
N CYS A 215 4.09 0.58 3.24
CA CYS A 215 3.00 1.41 3.77
C CYS A 215 2.53 0.93 5.15
N LEU A 216 2.71 -0.34 5.49
CA LEU A 216 2.46 -0.88 6.82
C LEU A 216 3.79 -0.98 7.58
N GLN A 217 3.81 -0.45 8.82
CA GLN A 217 5.01 -0.46 9.65
C GLN A 217 5.54 -1.89 9.83
N GLN A 218 6.77 -2.13 9.37
CA GLN A 218 7.46 -3.42 9.52
C GLN A 218 8.33 -3.45 10.78
N GLU A 219 8.79 -4.64 11.14
CA GLU A 219 9.67 -4.86 12.28
C GLU A 219 11.05 -4.20 12.06
N GLY A 220 11.49 -3.46 13.09
CA GLY A 220 12.79 -2.80 13.13
C GLY A 220 12.77 -1.35 12.66
N GLY A 221 13.96 -0.77 12.56
CA GLY A 221 14.13 0.65 12.20
C GLY A 221 13.91 1.61 13.37
N ILE A 222 13.80 2.90 13.05
CA ILE A 222 13.74 3.99 14.04
C ILE A 222 12.34 4.15 14.66
N SER A 223 11.31 3.73 13.94
CA SER A 223 9.89 3.88 14.32
C SER A 223 9.28 2.61 14.93
N GLU A 224 10.09 1.60 15.27
CA GLU A 224 9.63 0.33 15.85
C GLU A 224 8.74 0.52 17.10
N HIS A 225 9.00 1.59 17.87
CA HIS A 225 8.21 1.93 19.05
C HIS A 225 6.75 2.29 18.76
N LEU A 226 6.41 2.67 17.51
CA LEU A 226 5.05 2.99 17.07
C LEU A 226 4.32 1.77 16.52
N ARG A 227 5.05 0.71 16.13
CA ARG A 227 4.50 -0.43 15.37
C ARG A 227 3.29 -1.07 16.02
N LEU A 228 3.38 -1.41 17.31
CA LEU A 228 2.27 -2.05 18.01
C LEU A 228 1.05 -1.14 18.13
N GLU A 229 1.25 0.17 18.30
CA GLU A 229 0.14 1.13 18.40
C GLU A 229 -0.52 1.38 17.04
N GLU A 230 0.25 1.46 15.96
CA GLU A 230 -0.30 1.57 14.60
C GLU A 230 -1.02 0.28 14.18
N TRP A 231 -0.44 -0.89 14.46
CA TRP A 231 -1.02 -2.18 14.11
C TRP A 231 -2.38 -2.43 14.74
N LYS A 232 -2.65 -1.90 15.93
CA LYS A 232 -3.97 -2.01 16.59
C LYS A 232 -5.12 -1.62 15.67
N LEU A 233 -4.89 -0.62 14.82
CA LEU A 233 -5.89 -0.07 13.92
C LEU A 233 -5.64 -0.50 12.47
N ASP A 234 -4.40 -0.43 12.00
CA ASP A 234 -4.08 -0.58 10.59
C ASP A 234 -4.28 -2.02 10.07
N VAL A 235 -3.91 -3.01 10.89
CA VAL A 235 -4.06 -4.43 10.56
C VAL A 235 -5.55 -4.81 10.35
N PRO A 236 -6.47 -4.51 11.28
CA PRO A 236 -7.87 -4.89 11.10
C PRO A 236 -8.64 -4.03 10.09
N THR A 237 -8.10 -2.87 9.68
CA THR A 237 -8.74 -1.98 8.69
C THR A 237 -8.09 -2.00 7.31
N ILE A 238 -7.08 -2.85 7.09
CA ILE A 238 -6.40 -3.01 5.81
C ILE A 238 -7.38 -3.31 4.67
N GLY A 239 -8.51 -3.97 4.96
CA GLY A 239 -9.58 -4.27 4.01
C GLY A 239 -10.10 -3.05 3.23
N GLU A 240 -10.09 -1.86 3.83
CA GLU A 240 -10.51 -0.61 3.17
C GLU A 240 -9.65 -0.29 1.94
N VAL A 241 -8.36 -0.65 2.00
CA VAL A 241 -7.41 -0.49 0.88
C VAL A 241 -7.93 -1.25 -0.35
N TYR A 242 -8.52 -2.43 -0.14
CA TYR A 242 -9.01 -3.35 -1.17
C TYR A 242 -10.46 -3.11 -1.60
N ALA A 243 -11.16 -2.13 -1.02
CA ALA A 243 -12.56 -1.82 -1.37
C ALA A 243 -12.71 -1.15 -2.75
N SER A 244 -11.61 -0.75 -3.39
CA SER A 244 -11.54 -0.18 -4.75
C SER A 244 -10.85 -1.15 -5.71
N PRO A 245 -11.05 -1.03 -7.04
CA PRO A 245 -10.41 -1.92 -8.02
C PRO A 245 -8.89 -1.96 -7.78
N ALA A 246 -8.44 -3.14 -7.35
CA ALA A 246 -7.08 -3.40 -6.94
C ALA A 246 -6.32 -4.03 -8.10
N SER A 247 -5.02 -4.21 -7.92
CA SER A 247 -4.18 -4.85 -8.91
C SER A 247 -3.00 -5.46 -8.18
N VAL A 248 -2.84 -6.76 -8.33
CA VAL A 248 -1.93 -7.58 -7.56
C VAL A 248 -0.84 -8.08 -8.50
N PRO A 249 0.42 -7.67 -8.34
CA PRO A 249 1.54 -8.27 -9.07
C PRO A 249 1.67 -9.74 -8.67
N LEU A 250 1.27 -10.65 -9.56
CA LEU A 250 1.36 -12.09 -9.33
C LEU A 250 2.23 -12.70 -10.43
N HIS A 251 3.46 -13.05 -10.08
CA HIS A 251 4.27 -13.92 -10.91
C HIS A 251 3.80 -15.39 -10.71
N LEU A 252 2.74 -15.78 -11.42
CA LEU A 252 2.15 -17.11 -11.32
C LEU A 252 2.95 -18.10 -12.19
N THR A 253 3.88 -18.83 -11.57
CA THR A 253 4.45 -20.03 -12.18
C THR A 253 3.71 -21.27 -11.67
N PRO A 254 3.70 -22.41 -12.39
CA PRO A 254 2.99 -23.61 -11.93
C PRO A 254 3.46 -24.13 -10.56
N ASP A 255 4.72 -23.91 -10.20
CA ASP A 255 5.31 -24.21 -8.89
C ASP A 255 5.05 -23.14 -7.82
N TYR A 256 4.47 -21.99 -8.20
CA TYR A 256 4.13 -20.90 -7.28
C TYR A 256 3.10 -21.31 -6.23
N PHE A 257 2.10 -22.12 -6.62
CA PHE A 257 1.04 -22.58 -5.72
C PHE A 257 1.55 -23.53 -4.63
N GLU A 258 2.60 -24.29 -4.96
CA GLU A 258 3.25 -25.23 -4.04
C GLU A 258 4.29 -24.54 -3.13
N SER A 259 4.63 -23.28 -3.42
CA SER A 259 5.61 -22.50 -2.65
C SER A 259 5.02 -22.01 -1.33
N ASP A 260 5.81 -21.99 -0.27
CA ASP A 260 5.44 -21.32 0.99
C ASP A 260 5.31 -19.80 0.83
N GLN A 261 5.83 -19.24 -0.28
CA GLN A 261 5.70 -17.83 -0.65
C GLN A 261 4.41 -17.54 -1.45
N CYS A 262 3.59 -18.57 -1.67
CA CYS A 262 2.35 -18.45 -2.40
C CYS A 262 1.44 -17.38 -1.78
N TRP A 263 0.96 -16.46 -2.61
CA TRP A 263 0.02 -15.42 -2.21
C TRP A 263 -1.26 -15.98 -1.58
N PHE A 264 -1.69 -17.20 -1.93
CA PHE A 264 -2.86 -17.87 -1.33
C PHE A 264 -2.68 -18.33 0.11
N ARG A 265 -1.43 -18.37 0.61
CA ARG A 265 -1.13 -18.76 2.00
C ARG A 265 -1.17 -17.57 2.96
N ARG A 266 -1.58 -16.38 2.52
CA ARG A 266 -1.59 -15.17 3.34
C ARG A 266 -2.92 -14.97 4.06
N VAL A 267 -2.83 -14.25 5.17
CA VAL A 267 -3.95 -13.92 6.05
C VAL A 267 -4.98 -13.04 5.35
N TRP A 268 -4.52 -12.11 4.53
CA TRP A 268 -5.35 -11.06 3.95
C TRP A 268 -5.87 -11.40 2.55
N THR A 269 -5.40 -12.48 1.91
CA THR A 269 -5.67 -12.81 0.50
C THR A 269 -7.15 -12.71 0.12
N LEU A 270 -8.05 -13.12 1.01
CA LEU A 270 -9.48 -13.09 0.75
C LEU A 270 -10.05 -11.65 0.66
N GLN A 271 -9.43 -10.69 1.36
CA GLN A 271 -9.73 -9.27 1.22
C GLN A 271 -9.12 -8.69 -0.08
N GLU A 272 -8.03 -9.26 -0.59
CA GLU A 272 -7.27 -8.72 -1.72
C GLU A 272 -7.82 -9.09 -3.10
N ILE A 273 -8.73 -10.06 -3.18
CA ILE A 273 -9.30 -10.54 -4.44
C ILE A 273 -10.42 -9.58 -4.87
N THR A 274 -10.19 -8.91 -5.99
CA THR A 274 -11.19 -8.05 -6.64
C THR A 274 -11.45 -8.52 -8.07
N GLU A 275 -12.64 -8.26 -8.60
CA GLU A 275 -13.04 -8.68 -9.96
C GLU A 275 -12.16 -8.04 -11.06
N ASP A 276 -11.53 -6.90 -10.77
CA ASP A 276 -10.75 -6.07 -11.71
C ASP A 276 -9.22 -6.16 -11.52
N ALA A 277 -8.71 -7.22 -10.89
CA ALA A 277 -7.29 -7.36 -10.58
C ALA A 277 -6.37 -7.38 -11.82
N ILE A 278 -5.40 -6.46 -11.90
CA ILE A 278 -4.31 -6.50 -12.90
C ILE A 278 -3.16 -7.34 -12.37
N ILE A 279 -2.68 -8.29 -13.18
CA ILE A 279 -1.53 -9.15 -12.89
C ILE A 279 -0.24 -8.47 -13.36
N GLY A 280 0.74 -8.37 -12.46
CA GLY A 280 2.10 -7.86 -12.73
C GLY A 280 3.15 -8.98 -12.74
N GLY A 281 4.32 -8.71 -13.32
CA GLY A 281 5.42 -9.66 -13.48
C GLY A 281 5.31 -10.59 -14.70
N GLU A 282 4.39 -10.33 -15.62
CA GLU A 282 4.13 -11.18 -16.79
C GLU A 282 5.32 -11.19 -17.77
N THR A 283 5.78 -12.40 -18.15
CA THR A 283 6.95 -12.61 -19.03
C THR A 283 6.60 -13.26 -20.38
N GLY A 284 5.32 -13.56 -20.67
CA GLY A 284 4.89 -14.19 -21.94
C GLY A 284 3.37 -14.12 -22.21
N ASP A 285 2.92 -14.59 -23.38
CA ASP A 285 1.53 -14.51 -23.90
C ASP A 285 0.54 -15.54 -23.29
N ASP A 286 0.92 -16.28 -22.24
CA ASP A 286 0.10 -17.36 -21.70
C ASP A 286 -0.93 -16.80 -20.72
N ILE A 287 -2.07 -16.37 -21.26
CA ILE A 287 -3.22 -15.89 -20.48
C ILE A 287 -3.77 -17.07 -19.68
N MET A 288 -3.34 -17.20 -18.41
CA MET A 288 -4.10 -17.97 -17.45
C MET A 288 -5.47 -17.30 -17.26
N GLU A 289 -6.55 -17.98 -17.68
CA GLU A 289 -7.91 -17.50 -17.48
C GLU A 289 -8.19 -17.24 -15.99
N THR A 290 -8.54 -15.99 -15.66
CA THR A 290 -8.91 -15.46 -14.34
C THR A 290 -9.89 -16.36 -13.56
N TRP A 291 -10.72 -17.13 -14.27
CA TRP A 291 -11.72 -18.04 -13.69
C TRP A 291 -11.15 -19.32 -13.07
N ARG A 292 -10.01 -19.85 -13.55
CA ARG A 292 -9.37 -21.03 -12.92
C ARG A 292 -8.78 -20.69 -11.56
N VAL A 293 -8.27 -19.46 -11.40
CA VAL A 293 -7.69 -18.95 -10.16
C VAL A 293 -8.70 -18.96 -9.02
N ILE A 294 -9.98 -18.61 -9.28
CA ILE A 294 -11.05 -18.57 -8.27
C ILE A 294 -11.46 -19.96 -7.77
N LEU A 295 -11.39 -21.00 -8.63
CA LEU A 295 -11.75 -22.37 -8.24
C LEU A 295 -10.59 -23.10 -7.54
N GLU A 296 -9.34 -22.85 -7.97
CA GLU A 296 -8.15 -23.27 -7.23
C GLU A 296 -8.07 -22.56 -5.86
N LEU A 297 -8.55 -21.31 -5.77
CA LEU A 297 -8.72 -20.51 -4.55
C LEU A 297 -9.46 -21.26 -3.44
N ALA A 298 -10.67 -21.74 -3.74
CA ALA A 298 -11.53 -22.39 -2.74
C ALA A 298 -10.96 -23.74 -2.25
N SER A 299 -10.13 -24.38 -3.08
CA SER A 299 -9.41 -25.61 -2.74
C SER A 299 -8.19 -25.32 -1.86
N GLU A 300 -7.39 -24.30 -2.21
CA GLU A 300 -6.18 -23.93 -1.47
C GLU A 300 -6.46 -23.27 -0.11
N MET A 301 -7.67 -22.72 0.08
CA MET A 301 -8.14 -22.26 1.39
C MET A 301 -8.11 -23.36 2.48
N GLN A 302 -8.07 -24.63 2.10
CA GLN A 302 -7.97 -25.75 3.04
C GLN A 302 -6.54 -26.03 3.50
N ASN A 303 -5.52 -25.57 2.77
CA ASN A 303 -4.10 -25.89 2.96
C ASN A 303 -3.29 -24.78 3.67
N TRP A 304 -3.98 -23.75 4.16
CA TRP A 304 -3.33 -22.54 4.65
C TRP A 304 -2.33 -22.76 5.81
N VAL A 305 -1.07 -22.38 5.59
CA VAL A 305 -0.01 -22.31 6.60
C VAL A 305 0.09 -20.87 7.09
N PHE A 306 -0.40 -20.60 8.30
CA PHE A 306 -0.48 -19.24 8.86
C PHE A 306 0.55 -19.01 9.96
N SER A 307 1.06 -17.77 10.09
CA SER A 307 1.97 -17.34 11.15
C SER A 307 1.37 -17.45 12.54
N THR A 308 0.14 -16.97 12.73
CA THR A 308 -0.62 -17.08 13.98
C THR A 308 -2.12 -17.21 13.73
N LEU A 309 -2.87 -17.85 14.66
CA LEU A 309 -4.33 -17.96 14.55
C LEU A 309 -5.03 -16.60 14.74
N LEU A 310 -4.39 -15.67 15.47
CA LEU A 310 -4.84 -14.29 15.69
C LEU A 310 -4.97 -13.52 14.37
N ASP A 311 -3.95 -13.61 13.51
CA ASP A 311 -3.97 -12.92 12.21
C ASP A 311 -5.21 -13.32 11.39
N LYS A 312 -5.58 -14.60 11.42
CA LYS A 312 -6.79 -15.10 10.71
C LYS A 312 -8.07 -14.43 11.19
N VAL A 313 -8.21 -14.26 12.50
CA VAL A 313 -9.40 -13.64 13.09
C VAL A 313 -9.49 -12.18 12.62
N SER A 314 -8.37 -11.46 12.63
CA SER A 314 -8.33 -10.08 12.13
C SER A 314 -8.59 -9.96 10.63
N GLY A 315 -8.10 -10.93 9.83
CA GLY A 315 -8.38 -11.03 8.39
C GLY A 315 -9.85 -11.27 8.05
N LEU A 316 -10.66 -11.76 8.99
CA LEU A 316 -12.09 -11.96 8.80
C LEU A 316 -12.93 -10.74 9.20
N SER A 317 -12.37 -9.82 9.99
CA SER A 317 -13.12 -8.67 10.52
C SER A 317 -13.75 -7.83 9.42
N TYR A 318 -13.00 -7.52 8.35
CA TYR A 318 -13.52 -6.70 7.24
C TYR A 318 -14.62 -7.41 6.43
N LEU A 319 -14.48 -8.73 6.24
CA LEU A 319 -15.40 -9.55 5.43
C LEU A 319 -16.75 -9.82 6.11
N LEU A 320 -16.75 -9.93 7.44
CA LEU A 320 -17.94 -10.27 8.20
C LEU A 320 -18.82 -9.06 8.54
N ASN A 321 -18.38 -7.85 8.14
CA ASN A 321 -19.12 -6.59 8.10
C ASN A 321 -19.97 -6.36 9.36
N GLY A 322 -19.35 -6.39 10.53
CA GLY A 322 -19.98 -6.18 11.83
C GLY A 322 -20.49 -4.75 12.10
N LEU A 323 -20.99 -4.50 13.31
CA LEU A 323 -21.35 -3.13 13.75
C LEU A 323 -20.12 -2.27 14.09
N SER A 324 -18.97 -2.91 14.34
CA SER A 324 -17.67 -2.30 14.63
C SER A 324 -16.57 -3.31 14.31
N ILE A 325 -15.32 -2.85 14.20
CA ILE A 325 -14.16 -3.72 13.95
C ILE A 325 -13.36 -3.87 15.27
N PRO A 326 -13.03 -5.09 15.72
CA PRO A 326 -12.17 -5.31 16.89
C PRO A 326 -10.74 -4.86 16.60
N ILE A 327 -10.05 -4.31 17.61
CA ILE A 327 -8.62 -3.96 17.46
C ILE A 327 -7.73 -5.19 17.37
N TYR A 328 -6.60 -5.04 16.70
CA TYR A 328 -5.54 -6.05 16.74
C TYR A 328 -4.71 -5.91 18.02
N ASP A 329 -4.65 -6.97 18.82
CA ASP A 329 -3.81 -7.03 20.01
C ASP A 329 -2.93 -8.27 19.94
N ALA A 330 -1.64 -8.06 19.62
CA ALA A 330 -0.66 -9.13 19.47
C ALA A 330 -0.47 -10.01 20.72
N LYS A 331 -0.95 -9.58 21.89
CA LYS A 331 -0.90 -10.35 23.14
C LYS A 331 -2.17 -11.15 23.42
N LYS A 332 -3.24 -10.91 22.65
CA LYS A 332 -4.55 -11.55 22.83
C LYS A 332 -4.49 -13.00 22.35
N SER A 333 -5.20 -13.88 23.06
CA SER A 333 -5.35 -15.25 22.58
C SER A 333 -6.25 -15.28 21.35
N ASP A 334 -6.06 -16.29 20.53
CA ASP A 334 -6.89 -16.58 19.36
C ASP A 334 -8.38 -16.78 19.73
N ALA A 335 -8.64 -17.46 20.84
CA ALA A 335 -9.98 -17.67 21.37
C ALA A 335 -10.65 -16.36 21.80
N ASP A 336 -9.92 -15.48 22.51
CA ASP A 336 -10.46 -14.19 22.95
C ASP A 336 -10.72 -13.26 21.75
N ALA A 337 -9.82 -13.25 20.77
CA ALA A 337 -10.00 -12.48 19.54
C ALA A 337 -11.24 -12.97 18.75
N TRP A 338 -11.43 -14.29 18.64
CA TRP A 338 -12.61 -14.86 17.99
C TRP A 338 -13.90 -14.51 18.73
N GLU A 339 -13.88 -14.53 20.07
CA GLU A 339 -15.03 -14.16 20.89
C GLU A 339 -15.43 -12.69 20.67
N GLU A 340 -14.46 -11.78 20.59
CA GLU A 340 -14.72 -10.37 20.28
C GLU A 340 -15.26 -10.16 18.86
N LEU A 341 -14.74 -10.90 17.87
CA LEU A 341 -15.26 -10.86 16.50
C LEU A 341 -16.72 -11.33 16.44
N MET A 342 -17.05 -12.43 17.13
CA MET A 342 -18.42 -12.94 17.20
C MET A 342 -19.40 -11.96 17.86
N ASP A 343 -18.94 -11.19 18.85
CA ASP A 343 -19.75 -10.17 19.52
C ASP A 343 -20.17 -9.03 18.58
N VAL A 344 -19.25 -8.57 17.71
CA VAL A 344 -19.51 -7.46 16.77
C VAL A 344 -20.16 -7.89 15.46
N MET A 345 -20.05 -9.16 15.09
CA MET A 345 -20.49 -9.68 13.80
C MET A 345 -22.00 -9.48 13.59
N LEU A 346 -22.47 -9.24 12.36
CA LEU A 346 -23.91 -9.15 12.11
C LEU A 346 -24.64 -10.46 12.40
N ASN A 347 -25.87 -10.36 12.90
CA ASN A 347 -26.71 -11.53 13.22
C ASN A 347 -26.88 -12.49 12.03
N VAL A 348 -26.93 -11.96 10.80
CA VAL A 348 -27.02 -12.77 9.57
C VAL A 348 -25.74 -13.57 9.32
N CYS A 349 -24.57 -12.96 9.51
CA CYS A 349 -23.27 -13.62 9.36
C CYS A 349 -23.07 -14.68 10.47
N ARG A 350 -23.44 -14.36 11.72
CA ARG A 350 -23.45 -15.32 12.83
C ARG A 350 -24.36 -16.52 12.55
N GLY A 351 -25.57 -16.26 12.06
CA GLY A 351 -26.53 -17.31 11.69
C GLY A 351 -26.02 -18.20 10.55
N LYS A 352 -25.35 -17.62 9.54
CA LYS A 352 -24.69 -18.39 8.48
C LYS A 352 -23.56 -19.26 9.04
N LEU A 353 -22.68 -18.72 9.88
CA LEU A 353 -21.62 -19.52 10.52
C LEU A 353 -22.20 -20.68 11.32
N PHE A 354 -23.25 -20.43 12.11
CA PHE A 354 -23.93 -21.49 12.86
C PHE A 354 -24.55 -22.57 11.95
N PHE A 355 -25.16 -22.15 10.84
CA PHE A 355 -25.80 -23.07 9.90
C PHE A 355 -24.77 -23.94 9.14
N TYR A 356 -23.65 -23.36 8.72
CA TYR A 356 -22.61 -24.07 7.97
C TYR A 356 -21.63 -24.83 8.87
N PHE A 357 -21.45 -24.40 10.11
CA PHE A 357 -20.51 -24.96 11.08
C PHE A 357 -21.22 -25.17 12.45
N PRO A 358 -22.16 -26.13 12.55
CA PRO A 358 -22.99 -26.33 13.75
C PRO A 358 -22.27 -27.04 14.90
N GLU A 359 -20.97 -27.31 14.76
CA GLU A 359 -20.20 -28.01 15.79
C GLU A 359 -20.03 -27.12 17.03
N PRO A 360 -20.37 -27.62 18.23
CA PRO A 360 -20.19 -26.86 19.45
C PRO A 360 -18.69 -26.65 19.74
N GLY A 361 -18.29 -25.39 19.94
CA GLY A 361 -16.95 -25.04 20.36
C GLY A 361 -16.64 -25.47 21.81
N ASN A 362 -15.37 -25.43 22.18
CA ASN A 362 -14.87 -25.76 23.54
C ASN A 362 -14.81 -24.53 24.48
N GLY A 363 -15.42 -23.40 24.08
CA GLY A 363 -15.39 -22.13 24.80
C GLY A 363 -16.37 -22.02 25.97
N LYS A 364 -16.31 -20.90 26.70
CA LYS A 364 -17.17 -20.62 27.88
C LYS A 364 -18.58 -20.16 27.52
N LYS A 365 -18.80 -19.74 26.28
CA LYS A 365 -20.09 -19.25 25.79
C LYS A 365 -20.81 -20.37 25.05
N TYR A 366 -21.99 -20.72 25.56
CA TYR A 366 -22.97 -21.55 24.88
C TYR A 366 -23.92 -20.60 24.13
N TRP A 367 -24.18 -20.91 22.85
CA TRP A 367 -25.11 -20.14 22.02
C TRP A 367 -26.56 -20.48 22.32
#